data_AF-A0A5J5VAY2-F1
#
_entry.id   AF-A0A5J5VAY2-F1
#
_cell.length_a   1.000
_cell.length_b   1.000
_cell.length_c   1.000
_cell.angle_alpha   90.00
_cell.angle_beta   90.00
_cell.angle_gamma   90.00
#
_symmetry.space_group_name_H-M   'P 1'
#
loop_
_entity.id
_entity.type
_entity.pdbx_description
1 polymer ?
#
loop_
_entity_poly.entity_id
_entity_poly.type
_entity_poly.pdbx_seq_one_letter_code
_entity_poly.pdbx_strand_id
1 'polypeptide(L)'
;EDLCLANSATTHTILKNKKYFSHLTMQKASISTIFGSTKIIESYGILLPRGTTFQINDALYSPKSQRNLLSFKDIRHNGYHIKTISE
;
A
#
# COMPACT_ATOMS: atom_id res chain seq x y z
N GLU A 1 0.10 -4.97 16.23
CA GLU A 1 -0.41 -4.40 14.96
C GLU A 1 0.63 -3.42 14.42
N ASP A 2 0.86 -3.36 13.10
CA ASP A 2 1.74 -2.31 12.54
C ASP A 2 0.90 -1.10 12.15
N LEU A 3 1.41 0.10 12.42
CA LEU A 3 0.79 1.35 11.97
C LEU A 3 0.82 1.46 10.44
N CYS A 4 -0.30 1.90 9.87
CA CYS A 4 -0.44 2.25 8.45
C CYS A 4 -1.04 3.66 8.35
N LEU A 5 -0.44 4.51 7.52
CA LEU A 5 -0.91 5.87 7.30
C LEU A 5 -1.71 5.94 6.01
N ALA A 6 -2.93 6.45 6.08
CA ALA A 6 -3.66 6.86 4.89
C ALA A 6 -3.01 8.14 4.34
N ASN A 7 -2.62 8.15 3.07
CA ASN A 7 -1.91 9.27 2.45
C ASN A 7 -2.56 9.69 1.13
N SER A 8 -2.87 10.99 0.99
CA SER A 8 -3.43 11.58 -0.23
C SER A 8 -2.36 11.94 -1.27
N ALA A 9 -1.12 12.17 -0.84
CA ALA A 9 -0.01 12.59 -1.68
C ALA A 9 0.81 11.41 -2.25
N THR A 10 0.35 10.17 -2.09
CA THR A 10 1.02 8.98 -2.64
C THR A 10 0.27 8.42 -3.84
N THR A 11 1.01 8.15 -4.92
CA THR A 11 0.47 7.51 -6.13
C THR A 11 0.19 6.03 -5.90
N HIS A 12 0.99 5.36 -5.06
CA HIS A 12 0.91 3.93 -4.80
C HIS A 12 0.78 3.64 -3.31
N THR A 13 0.11 2.55 -2.96
CA THR A 13 0.22 1.95 -1.63
C THR A 13 1.60 1.33 -1.46
N ILE A 14 2.24 1.54 -0.31
CA ILE A 14 3.59 1.04 0.00
C ILE A 14 3.55 0.29 1.32
N LEU A 15 3.90 -1.00 1.31
CA LEU A 15 3.89 -1.84 2.50
C LEU A 15 5.26 -2.45 2.75
N LYS A 16 5.67 -2.45 4.03
CA LYS A 16 7.00 -2.90 4.43
C LYS A 16 7.13 -4.42 4.60
N ASN A 17 6.01 -5.12 4.82
CA ASN A 17 6.00 -6.53 5.18
C ASN A 17 5.16 -7.34 4.19
N LYS A 18 5.71 -8.46 3.71
CA LYS A 18 5.04 -9.37 2.78
C LYS A 18 3.75 -9.97 3.34
N LYS A 19 3.62 -10.06 4.67
CA LYS A 19 2.44 -10.65 5.35
C LYS A 19 1.11 -9.94 5.02
N TYR A 20 1.18 -8.70 4.53
CA TYR A 20 -0.01 -7.93 4.19
C TYR A 20 -0.57 -8.24 2.81
N PHE A 21 0.19 -8.91 1.95
CA PHE A 21 -0.22 -9.20 0.59
C PHE A 21 -0.87 -10.58 0.54
N SER A 22 -2.07 -10.67 -0.01
CA SER A 22 -2.71 -11.96 -0.31
C SER A 22 -2.01 -12.67 -1.46
N HIS A 23 -1.56 -11.89 -2.44
CA HIS A 23 -0.80 -12.38 -3.58
C HIS A 23 0.29 -11.36 -3.95
N LEU A 24 1.53 -11.83 -4.10
CA LEU A 24 2.70 -10.99 -4.34
C LEU A 24 3.54 -11.55 -5.50
N THR A 25 3.58 -10.82 -6.61
CA THR A 25 4.41 -11.17 -7.78
C THR A 25 5.55 -10.17 -7.90
N MET A 26 6.78 -10.65 -7.70
CA MET A 26 7.98 -9.83 -7.87
C MET A 26 8.21 -9.59 -9.36
N GLN A 27 7.97 -8.36 -9.83
CA GLN A 27 8.33 -7.95 -11.18
C GLN A 27 9.62 -7.13 -11.19
N LYS A 28 10.25 -7.03 -12.36
CA LYS A 28 11.49 -6.27 -12.53
C LYS A 28 11.20 -5.02 -13.36
N ALA A 29 10.48 -4.08 -12.77
CA ALA A 29 10.33 -2.74 -13.30
C ALA A 29 10.97 -1.73 -12.33
N SER A 30 11.48 -0.60 -12.80
CA SER A 30 12.07 0.43 -11.94
C SER A 30 11.10 1.58 -11.73
N ILE A 31 10.65 1.81 -10.49
CA ILE A 31 9.99 3.06 -10.10
C ILE A 31 11.03 4.01 -9.53
N SER A 32 11.02 5.24 -10.00
CA SER A 32 11.73 6.35 -9.37
C SER A 32 10.94 6.84 -8.16
N THR A 33 11.52 6.68 -6.98
CA THR A 33 11.05 7.34 -5.75
C THR A 33 12.00 8.47 -5.38
N ILE A 34 11.58 9.38 -4.50
CA ILE A 34 12.48 10.41 -3.93
C ILE A 34 13.70 9.81 -3.20
N PHE A 35 13.63 8.52 -2.83
CA PHE A 35 14.73 7.79 -2.19
C PHE A 35 15.61 7.01 -3.20
N GLY A 36 15.34 7.13 -4.50
CA GLY A 36 16.02 6.41 -5.59
C GLY A 36 15.12 5.42 -6.33
N SER A 37 15.69 4.65 -7.25
CA SER A 37 14.95 3.66 -8.01
C SER A 37 14.77 2.36 -7.22
N THR A 38 13.56 1.80 -7.24
CA THR A 38 13.23 0.51 -6.61
C THR A 38 12.55 -0.42 -7.59
N LYS A 39 12.69 -1.73 -7.40
CA LYS A 39 11.95 -2.72 -8.17
C LYS A 39 10.47 -2.66 -7.79
N ILE A 40 9.59 -2.51 -8.78
CA ILE A 40 8.13 -2.62 -8.61
C ILE A 40 7.81 -4.07 -8.27
N ILE A 41 6.92 -4.24 -7.31
CA ILE A 41 6.35 -5.55 -7.02
C ILE A 41 4.87 -5.36 -7.26
N GLU A 42 4.32 -6.09 -8.22
CA GLU A 42 2.89 -6.07 -8.44
C GLU A 42 2.26 -7.03 -7.45
N SER A 43 1.27 -6.53 -6.72
CA SER A 43 0.51 -7.35 -5.79
C SER A 43 -0.95 -7.17 -6.10
N TYR A 44 -1.70 -8.25 -5.87
CA TYR A 44 -3.14 -8.23 -5.99
C TYR A 44 -3.73 -8.53 -4.62
N GLY A 45 -4.22 -7.48 -4.00
CA GLY A 45 -4.93 -7.57 -2.74
C GLY A 45 -4.05 -7.40 -1.50
N ILE A 46 -4.57 -6.66 -0.53
CA ILE A 46 -4.02 -6.57 0.83
C ILE A 46 -5.03 -7.08 1.86
N LEU A 47 -4.54 -7.76 2.88
CA LEU A 47 -5.36 -8.24 4.00
C LEU A 47 -5.22 -7.30 5.19
N LEU A 48 -6.32 -6.61 5.52
CA LEU A 48 -6.43 -5.81 6.73
C LEU A 48 -6.78 -6.68 7.95
N PRO A 49 -6.62 -6.14 9.17
CA PRO A 49 -7.12 -6.80 10.37
C PRO A 49 -8.59 -7.20 10.21
N ARG A 50 -8.97 -8.32 10.84
CA ARG A 50 -10.32 -8.92 10.78
C ARG A 50 -10.72 -9.52 9.43
N GLY A 51 -9.76 -9.74 8.53
CA GLY A 51 -10.00 -10.46 7.28
C GLY A 51 -10.57 -9.60 6.14
N THR A 52 -10.64 -8.27 6.32
CA THR A 52 -11.07 -7.37 5.25
C THR A 52 -10.02 -7.37 4.14
N THR A 53 -10.43 -7.75 2.92
CA THR A 53 -9.57 -7.72 1.73
C THR A 53 -9.77 -6.41 0.99
N PHE A 54 -8.68 -5.70 0.70
CA PHE A 54 -8.67 -4.54 -0.20
C PHE A 54 -8.07 -4.95 -1.53
N GLN A 55 -8.76 -4.69 -2.63
CA GLN A 55 -8.20 -4.80 -3.96
C GLN A 55 -7.27 -3.63 -4.24
N ILE A 56 -5.97 -3.92 -4.37
CA ILE A 56 -4.95 -2.97 -4.77
C ILE A 56 -4.15 -3.64 -5.87
N ASN A 57 -4.05 -2.97 -7.03
CA ASN A 57 -3.45 -3.56 -8.23
C ASN A 57 -1.95 -3.29 -8.32
N ASP A 58 -1.49 -2.18 -7.75
CA ASP A 58 -0.15 -1.61 -7.92
C ASP A 58 0.53 -1.27 -6.58
N ALA A 59 0.27 -2.06 -5.53
CA ALA A 59 0.91 -1.85 -4.23
C ALA A 59 2.38 -2.32 -4.23
N LEU A 60 3.26 -1.45 -3.74
CA LEU A 60 4.71 -1.66 -3.70
C LEU A 60 5.13 -2.30 -2.38
N TYR A 61 5.88 -3.39 -2.47
CA TYR A 61 6.61 -3.91 -1.32
C TYR A 61 7.96 -3.20 -1.16
N SER A 62 8.14 -2.48 -0.05
CA SER A 62 9.37 -1.77 0.26
C SER A 62 9.82 -2.06 1.70
N PRO A 63 10.68 -3.08 1.93
CA PRO A 63 11.12 -3.44 3.27
C PRO A 63 11.97 -2.36 3.95
N LYS A 64 12.51 -1.42 3.17
CA LYS A 64 13.27 -0.26 3.67
C LYS A 64 12.38 0.94 3.99
N SER A 65 11.08 0.88 3.69
CA SER A 65 10.17 1.96 4.04
C SER A 65 10.04 2.10 5.55
N GLN A 66 10.11 3.34 6.05
CA GLN A 66 9.92 3.62 7.48
C GLN A 66 8.47 3.36 7.94
N ARG A 67 7.50 3.51 7.04
CA ARG A 67 6.07 3.43 7.35
C ARG A 67 5.31 2.67 6.26
N ASN A 68 4.21 2.05 6.63
CA ASN A 68 3.22 1.58 5.66
C ASN A 68 2.35 2.78 5.22
N LEU A 69 2.11 2.91 3.93
CA LEU A 69 1.30 3.96 3.34
C LEU A 69 0.17 3.33 2.53
N LEU A 70 -1.07 3.69 2.83
CA LEU A 70 -2.26 3.30 2.08
C LEU A 70 -2.73 4.50 1.25
N SER A 71 -2.78 4.36 -0.07
CA SER A 71 -3.18 5.47 -0.94
C SER A 71 -4.67 5.76 -0.81
N PHE A 72 -5.04 7.04 -0.83
CA PHE A 72 -6.44 7.46 -0.92
C PHE A 72 -7.12 6.93 -2.19
N LYS A 73 -6.36 6.76 -3.29
CA LYS A 73 -6.86 6.15 -4.54
C LYS A 73 -7.41 4.75 -4.27
N ASP A 74 -6.65 3.92 -3.56
CA ASP A 74 -7.00 2.53 -3.27
C ASP A 74 -8.16 2.45 -2.25
N ILE A 75 -8.17 3.34 -1.26
CA ILE A 75 -9.28 3.44 -0.30
C ILE A 75 -10.60 3.74 -1.02
N ARG A 76 -10.60 4.73 -1.91
CA ARG A 76 -11.78 5.09 -2.70
C ARG A 76 -12.16 3.99 -3.69
N HIS A 77 -11.19 3.34 -4.32
CA HIS A 77 -11.44 2.23 -5.25
C HIS A 77 -12.18 1.06 -4.58
N ASN A 78 -11.89 0.81 -3.30
CA ASN A 78 -12.57 -0.20 -2.50
C ASN A 78 -13.91 0.27 -1.88
N GLY A 79 -14.42 1.44 -2.28
CA GLY A 79 -15.72 1.95 -1.82
C GLY A 79 -15.70 2.57 -0.42
N TYR A 80 -14.52 2.81 0.14
CA TYR A 80 -14.38 3.43 1.46
C TYR A 80 -14.16 4.95 1.36
N HIS A 81 -14.67 5.65 2.36
CA HIS A 81 -14.46 7.09 2.54
C HIS A 81 -13.71 7.35 3.84
N ILE A 82 -12.77 8.29 3.78
CA ILE A 82 -12.02 8.73 4.96
C ILE A 82 -12.78 9.90 5.56
N LYS A 83 -13.08 9.80 6.84
CA LYS A 83 -13.66 10.89 7.63
C LYS A 83 -12.62 11.33 8.65
N THR A 84 -12.33 12.62 8.68
CA THR A 84 -11.62 13.23 9.80
C THR A 84 -12.65 13.48 10.90
N ILE A 85 -12.39 12.94 12.08
CA ILE A 85 -13.10 13.33 13.30
C ILE A 85 -12.35 14.52 13.89
N SER A 86 -13.07 15.61 14.17
CA SER A 86 -12.51 16.67 15.01
C SER A 86 -12.28 16.10 16.41
N GLU A 87 -11.20 16.55 17.05
CA GLU A 87 -10.93 16.28 18.47
C GLU A 87 -11.93 17.03 19.37
#